data_AF-A0A7K2MYI4-F1
#
_entry.id   AF-A0A7K2MYI4-F1
#
_cell.length_a   1.000
_cell.length_b   1.000
_cell.length_c   1.000
_cell.angle_alpha   90.00
_cell.angle_beta   90.00
_cell.angle_gamma   90.00
#
_symmetry.space_group_name_H-M   'P 1'
#
loop_
_entity.id
_entity.type
_entity.pdbx_description
1 polymer ?
#
loop_
_entity_poly.entity_id
_entity_poly.type
_entity_poly.pdbx_seq_one_letter_code
_entity_poly.pdbx_strand_id
1 'polypeptide(L)'
;EDIAAEPWIAGPGGAGEPLLGVWPGLPGRPRIAHTARDWLTKLHLVAAGAGITTATPALLPVVPPGVRFVEVTGVAEEVRRVSLVSLPDRAAAASGALVDALRRRAADLAG
;
A
#
# COMPACT_ATOMS: atom_id res chain seq x y z
N GLU A 1 15.11 -6.92 10.14
CA GLU A 1 14.88 -7.90 11.22
C GLU A 1 13.89 -7.39 12.25
N ASP A 2 13.99 -6.12 12.64
CA ASP A 2 13.17 -5.47 13.69
C ASP A 2 11.66 -5.71 13.57
N ILE A 3 11.10 -5.65 12.36
CA ILE A 3 9.66 -5.83 12.11
C ILE A 3 9.20 -7.29 12.08
N ALA A 4 10.11 -8.26 12.13
CA ALA A 4 9.77 -9.68 11.97
C ALA A 4 9.04 -10.26 13.19
N ALA A 5 9.37 -9.78 14.40
CA ALA A 5 8.78 -10.25 15.65
C ALA A 5 7.49 -9.50 16.06
N GLU A 6 7.18 -8.40 15.37
CA GLU A 6 6.05 -7.54 15.70
C GLU A 6 4.69 -8.24 15.49
N PRO A 7 3.64 -7.88 16.26
CA PRO A 7 2.29 -8.31 15.96
C PRO A 7 1.77 -7.57 14.71
N TRP A 8 1.32 -8.33 13.71
CA TRP A 8 0.87 -7.79 12.44
C TRP A 8 -0.65 -7.65 12.35
N ILE A 9 -1.07 -6.54 11.76
CA ILE A 9 -2.43 -6.32 11.25
C ILE A 9 -2.38 -6.48 9.73
N ALA A 10 -2.88 -7.59 9.21
CA ALA A 10 -2.78 -7.95 7.79
C ALA A 10 -4.07 -7.66 7.01
N GLY A 11 -3.94 -7.14 5.79
CA GLY A 11 -4.97 -7.28 4.76
C GLY A 11 -4.91 -8.65 4.08
N PRO A 12 -5.90 -9.04 3.27
CA PRO A 12 -5.90 -10.34 2.58
C PRO A 12 -4.75 -10.49 1.56
N GLY A 13 -4.05 -9.41 1.19
CA GLY A 13 -2.69 -9.46 0.65
C GLY A 13 -2.53 -10.06 -0.74
N GLY A 14 -3.63 -10.32 -1.45
CA GLY A 14 -3.61 -10.86 -2.81
C GLY A 14 -3.03 -9.87 -3.84
N ALA A 15 -2.44 -10.39 -4.92
CA ALA A 15 -1.80 -9.59 -5.97
C ALA A 15 -2.73 -8.59 -6.69
N GLY A 16 -4.06 -8.74 -6.56
CA GLY A 16 -5.06 -7.82 -7.09
C GLY A 16 -5.78 -6.97 -6.03
N GLU A 17 -5.43 -7.09 -4.75
CA GLU A 17 -6.09 -6.33 -3.70
C GLU A 17 -5.35 -5.02 -3.37
N PRO A 18 -6.08 -3.90 -3.22
CA PRO A 18 -5.46 -2.62 -2.85
C PRO A 18 -4.97 -2.61 -1.39
N LEU A 19 -5.43 -3.56 -0.57
CA LEU A 19 -5.08 -3.65 0.83
C LEU A 19 -3.83 -4.51 1.03
N LEU A 20 -2.81 -3.91 1.64
CA LEU A 20 -1.54 -4.60 1.83
C LEU A 20 -1.61 -5.60 2.99
N GLY A 21 -0.97 -6.75 2.80
CA GLY A 21 -0.75 -7.74 3.85
C GLY A 21 0.38 -7.34 4.79
N VAL A 22 1.05 -8.35 5.34
CA VAL A 22 2.34 -8.17 6.03
C VAL A 22 3.41 -7.64 5.07
N TRP A 23 4.52 -7.14 5.59
CA TRP A 23 5.65 -6.76 4.73
C TRP A 23 6.12 -8.00 3.94
N PRO A 24 6.32 -7.88 2.62
CA PRO A 24 6.79 -9.00 1.80
C PRO A 24 8.25 -9.36 2.14
N GLY A 25 8.60 -10.65 2.02
CA GLY A 25 9.96 -11.11 2.27
C GLY A 25 10.38 -11.16 3.75
N LEU A 26 9.43 -11.06 4.70
CA LEU A 26 9.74 -11.30 6.11
C LEU A 26 10.29 -12.72 6.32
N PRO A 27 11.31 -12.90 7.18
CA PRO A 27 11.82 -14.22 7.50
C PRO A 27 10.80 -15.00 8.34
N GLY A 28 10.66 -16.29 8.04
CA GLY A 28 9.78 -17.19 8.78
C GLY A 28 8.29 -16.90 8.60
N ARG A 29 7.48 -17.32 9.58
CA ARG A 29 6.03 -17.11 9.56
C ARG A 29 5.68 -15.88 10.43
N PRO A 30 5.14 -14.80 9.85
CA PRO A 30 4.79 -13.60 10.61
C PRO A 30 3.66 -13.87 11.60
N ARG A 31 3.72 -13.23 12.77
CA ARG A 31 2.66 -13.30 13.78
C ARG A 31 1.53 -12.33 13.43
N ILE A 32 0.49 -12.83 12.78
CA ILE A 32 -0.72 -12.05 12.45
C ILE A 32 -1.63 -12.03 13.67
N ALA A 33 -1.71 -10.89 14.36
CA ALA A 33 -2.59 -10.68 15.51
C ALA A 33 -4.01 -10.32 15.07
N HIS A 34 -4.14 -9.57 13.98
CA HIS A 34 -5.42 -9.15 13.42
C HIS A 34 -5.44 -9.20 11.90
N THR A 35 -6.62 -9.41 11.33
CA THR A 35 -6.89 -9.20 9.92
C THR A 35 -7.96 -8.14 9.74
N ALA A 36 -7.82 -7.30 8.71
CA ALA A 36 -8.78 -6.25 8.39
C ALA A 36 -8.95 -6.16 6.87
N ARG A 37 -10.12 -5.67 6.43
CA ARG A 37 -10.50 -5.63 5.00
C ARG A 37 -10.53 -4.22 4.42
N ASP A 38 -10.15 -3.23 5.21
CA ASP A 38 -10.11 -1.83 4.80
C ASP A 38 -9.01 -1.07 5.57
N TRP A 39 -8.58 0.05 5.00
CA TRP A 39 -7.51 0.87 5.59
C TRP A 39 -7.92 1.57 6.89
N LEU A 40 -9.18 1.98 7.00
CA LEU A 40 -9.66 2.70 8.18
C LEU A 40 -9.53 1.82 9.43
N THR A 41 -9.99 0.58 9.35
CA THR A 41 -9.87 -0.43 10.41
C THR A 41 -8.40 -0.72 10.73
N LYS A 42 -7.56 -0.93 9.70
CA LYS A 42 -6.12 -1.17 9.92
C LYS A 42 -5.46 -0.02 10.68
N LEU A 43 -5.70 1.22 10.26
CA LEU A 43 -5.08 2.40 10.86
C LEU A 43 -5.58 2.65 12.29
N HIS A 44 -6.85 2.39 12.58
CA HIS A 44 -7.38 2.50 13.95
C HIS A 44 -6.85 1.40 14.87
N LEU A 45 -6.63 0.18 14.37
CA LEU A 45 -5.97 -0.88 15.14
C LEU A 45 -4.51 -0.52 15.46
N VAL A 46 -3.79 0.08 14.52
CA VAL A 46 -2.43 0.62 14.78
C VAL A 46 -2.49 1.74 15.82
N ALA A 47 -3.42 2.70 15.68
CA ALA A 47 -3.59 3.79 16.64
C ALA A 47 -3.92 3.30 18.06
N ALA A 48 -4.63 2.18 18.17
CA ALA A 48 -4.94 1.52 19.45
C ALA A 48 -3.78 0.66 20.00
N GLY A 49 -2.64 0.59 19.31
CA GLY A 49 -1.48 -0.19 19.73
C GLY A 49 -1.62 -1.70 19.52
N ALA A 50 -2.55 -2.16 18.69
CA ALA A 50 -2.79 -3.59 18.44
C ALA A 50 -1.69 -4.26 17.58
N GLY A 51 -0.81 -3.45 16.96
CA GLY A 51 0.33 -3.91 16.20
C GLY A 51 0.72 -2.98 15.07
N ILE A 52 1.49 -3.50 14.13
CA ILE A 52 1.97 -2.78 12.95
C ILE A 52 1.29 -3.24 11.67
N THR A 53 1.40 -2.44 10.62
CA THR A 53 0.92 -2.83 9.30
C THR A 53 1.75 -2.23 8.18
N THR A 54 1.78 -2.92 7.03
CA THR A 54 2.30 -2.35 5.79
C THR A 54 1.27 -1.36 5.24
N ALA A 55 1.74 -0.18 4.89
CA ALA A 55 0.93 0.91 4.36
C ALA A 55 1.62 1.56 3.16
N THR A 56 0.83 2.12 2.24
CA THR A 56 1.34 2.93 1.13
C THR A 56 1.51 4.38 1.57
N PRO A 57 2.57 5.10 1.11
CA PRO A 57 2.74 6.53 1.36
C PRO A 57 1.54 7.39 0.93
N ALA A 58 0.70 6.90 0.01
CA ALA A 58 -0.52 7.59 -0.41
C ALA A 58 -1.52 7.83 0.74
N LEU A 59 -1.38 7.14 1.88
CA LEU A 59 -2.21 7.32 3.07
C LEU A 59 -1.72 8.44 4.00
N LEU A 60 -0.52 8.99 3.79
CA LEU A 60 0.06 10.04 4.65
C LEU A 60 -0.89 11.22 4.94
N PRO A 61 -1.70 11.72 3.98
CA PRO A 61 -2.62 12.83 4.24
C PRO A 61 -3.79 12.48 5.19
N VAL A 62 -4.06 11.20 5.44
CA VAL A 62 -5.24 10.73 6.20
C VAL A 62 -4.84 9.91 7.43
N VAL A 63 -3.61 10.05 7.89
CA VAL A 63 -3.08 9.29 9.03
C VAL A 63 -3.76 9.74 10.34
N PRO A 64 -4.37 8.82 11.12
CA PRO A 64 -4.95 9.16 12.41
C PRO A 64 -3.89 9.62 13.42
N PRO A 65 -4.26 10.44 14.42
CA PRO A 65 -3.37 10.78 15.53
C PRO A 65 -2.80 9.52 16.19
N GLY A 66 -1.52 9.55 16.55
CA GLY A 66 -0.82 8.44 17.21
C GLY A 66 -0.23 7.40 16.26
N VAL A 67 -0.56 7.43 14.96
CA VAL A 67 0.05 6.55 13.96
C VAL A 67 1.30 7.20 13.36
N ARG A 68 2.38 6.43 13.21
CA ARG A 68 3.61 6.87 12.54
C ARG A 68 3.94 5.95 11.38
N PHE A 69 4.40 6.55 10.29
CA PHE A 69 4.96 5.83 9.15
C PHE A 69 6.46 5.72 9.32
N VAL A 70 7.00 4.53 9.05
CA VAL A 70 8.43 4.25 9.10
C VAL A 70 8.80 3.58 7.79
N GLU A 71 9.87 4.05 7.16
CA GLU A 71 10.43 3.43 5.96
C GLU A 71 11.12 2.11 6.35
N VAL A 72 10.90 1.07 5.56
CA VAL A 72 11.57 -0.23 5.75
C VAL A 72 12.80 -0.27 4.86
N THR A 73 13.98 -0.32 5.48
CA THR A 73 15.27 -0.38 4.79
C THR A 73 15.89 -1.78 4.84
N GLY A 74 16.89 -2.05 3.98
CA GLY A 74 17.63 -3.32 4.02
C GLY A 74 16.85 -4.51 3.47
N VAL A 75 15.83 -4.25 2.65
CA VAL A 75 14.97 -5.23 1.97
C VAL A 75 14.95 -4.92 0.48
N ALA A 76 14.51 -5.88 -0.34
CA ALA A 76 14.29 -5.64 -1.76
C ALA A 76 13.29 -4.49 -1.95
N GLU A 77 13.48 -3.70 -3.00
CA GLU A 77 12.58 -2.60 -3.32
C GLU A 77 11.19 -3.15 -3.66
N GLU A 78 10.18 -2.66 -2.94
CA GLU A 78 8.79 -3.07 -3.15
C GLU A 78 8.05 -2.07 -4.03
N VAL A 79 8.04 -2.36 -5.33
CA VAL A 79 7.38 -1.51 -6.34
C VAL A 79 5.95 -1.97 -6.56
N ARG A 80 4.99 -1.11 -6.22
CA ARG A 80 3.57 -1.29 -6.57
C ARG A 80 3.23 -0.45 -7.80
N ARG A 81 2.89 -1.12 -8.90
CA ARG A 81 2.50 -0.46 -10.16
C ARG A 81 1.00 -0.15 -10.18
N VAL A 82 0.66 1.07 -10.57
CA VAL A 82 -0.69 1.44 -10.98
C VAL A 82 -0.77 1.38 -12.50
N SER A 83 -1.72 0.62 -13.03
CA SER A 83 -1.91 0.45 -14.48
C SER A 83 -3.26 1.00 -14.91
N LEU A 84 -3.28 1.75 -16.01
CA LEU A 84 -4.50 2.12 -16.71
C LEU A 84 -4.79 1.07 -17.79
N VAL A 85 -6.02 0.55 -17.82
CA VAL A 85 -6.46 -0.46 -18.80
C VAL A 85 -7.72 0.04 -19.50
N SER A 86 -7.75 -0.07 -20.83
CA SER A 86 -8.90 0.30 -21.66
C SER A 86 -9.14 -0.77 -22.73
N LEU A 87 -10.40 -0.94 -23.14
CA LEU A 87 -10.73 -1.75 -24.30
C LEU A 87 -10.17 -1.12 -25.59
N PRO A 88 -9.77 -1.93 -26.60
CA PRO A 88 -9.42 -1.42 -27.92
C PRO A 88 -10.58 -0.58 -28.48
N ASP A 89 -10.25 0.45 -29.26
CA ASP A 89 -11.20 1.29 -30.02
C ASP A 89 -12.17 2.17 -29.23
N ARG A 90 -12.06 2.21 -27.89
CA ARG A 90 -12.76 3.20 -27.03
C ARG A 90 -11.97 4.50 -26.82
N ALA A 91 -11.12 4.85 -27.80
CA ALA A 91 -10.32 6.07 -27.80
C ALA A 91 -11.19 7.30 -28.14
N ALA A 92 -12.19 7.57 -27.30
CA ALA A 92 -12.81 8.89 -27.24
C ALA A 92 -11.77 9.90 -26.72
N ALA A 93 -11.88 11.17 -27.13
CA ALA A 93 -10.97 12.25 -26.73
C ALA A 93 -10.75 12.34 -25.20
N ALA A 94 -11.77 12.03 -24.40
CA ALA A 94 -11.69 12.00 -22.94
C ALA A 94 -10.71 10.93 -22.40
N SER A 95 -10.69 9.73 -22.99
CA SER A 95 -9.76 8.66 -22.60
C SER A 95 -8.31 9.05 -22.92
N GLY A 96 -8.08 9.68 -24.08
CA GLY A 96 -6.76 10.20 -24.46
C GLY A 96 -6.25 11.27 -23.48
N ALA A 97 -7.10 12.23 -23.14
CA ALA A 97 -6.77 13.27 -22.17
C ALA A 97 -6.40 12.69 -20.78
N LEU A 98 -7.09 11.64 -20.33
CA LEU A 98 -6.77 10.95 -19.08
C LEU A 98 -5.43 10.22 -19.15
N VAL A 99 -5.15 9.50 -20.23
CA VAL A 99 -3.86 8.83 -20.46
C VAL A 99 -2.71 9.84 -20.39
N ASP A 100 -2.86 10.98 -21.07
CA ASP A 100 -1.82 12.02 -21.10
C ASP A 100 -1.63 12.67 -19.73
N ALA A 101 -2.71 12.91 -18.99
CA ALA A 101 -2.63 13.44 -17.62
C ALA A 101 -1.89 12.48 -16.68
N LEU A 102 -2.19 11.18 -16.75
CA LEU A 102 -1.53 10.17 -15.93
C LEU A 102 -0.05 9.99 -16.31
N ARG A 103 0.29 10.03 -17.60
CA ARG A 103 1.69 9.99 -18.07
C ARG A 103 2.49 11.17 -17.57
N ARG A 104 1.95 12.40 -17.64
CA ARG A 104 2.60 13.59 -17.09
C ARG A 104 2.86 13.43 -15.60
N ARG A 105 1.84 13.02 -14.84
CA ARG A 105 1.99 12.84 -13.39
C ARG A 105 3.01 11.76 -13.04
N ALA A 106 3.07 10.67 -13.81
CA ALA A 106 4.08 9.63 -13.63
C ALA A 106 5.50 10.14 -13.90
N ALA A 107 5.69 11.00 -14.91
CA ALA A 107 6.98 11.63 -15.18
C ALA A 107 7.41 12.57 -14.03
N ASP A 108 6.48 13.36 -13.47
CA ASP A 108 6.76 14.23 -12.32
C ASP A 108 7.17 13.46 -11.05
N LEU A 109 6.70 12.21 -10.91
CA LEU A 109 7.02 11.35 -9.76
C LEU A 109 8.34 10.58 -9.94
N ALA A 110 8.84 10.49 -11.19
CA ALA A 110 10.05 9.75 -11.53
C ALA A 110 11.31 10.64 -11.60
N GLY A 111 11.14 11.97 -11.68
CA GLY A 111 12.21 12.97 -11.61
C GLY A 111 12.35 13.55 -10.21
#